data_AF-E5C650-F1
#
_entry.id   AF-E5C650-F1
#
_cell.length_a   1.000
_cell.length_b   1.000
_cell.length_c   1.000
_cell.angle_alpha   90.00
_cell.angle_beta   90.00
_cell.angle_gamma   90.00
#
_symmetry.space_group_name_H-M   'P 1'
#
loop_
_entity.id
_entity.type
_entity.pdbx_description
1 polymer ?
#
loop_
_entity_poly.entity_id
_entity_poly.type
_entity_poly.pdbx_seq_one_letter_code
_entity_poly.pdbx_strand_id
1 'polypeptide(L)'
;MGIFATYTQDEYVRKEMQMKRSFDIYKMSDSRERKLWKESIIVFDSSALLDIYFLPKATREKVFENHFKKKLEGRLWIPSHVNFEYYKNREQIIKKPITENYQPLKDEVLGAIKKSISAIIKKTNDFKNRTKNDDRHPYLKQEDIDKYLTVLESLKNDTDSFEKSIVNQILEIEKEIEDLPNNDDVLKAVEEYFQIGREYNFNEIVEITKEGKHRYEHSIPPGYQDKKDKKGFQIFGDLIIWKQIIEYASETQKPILFICNDLKEDWCYLEDDVTEKRIKSPREELIKEIFDEANVDFWMYNLSQFLYKSNKHLFSSDEEVIDSDKILRFSRLIQENKFSKKPKSRSRVIHEEFYECNECDGNNDGFGNYVDYWTETSIINEYPSSHRNSKFDSAYTGACEWCNTLHIECPCCHSVTAINIHQYDEKVECEGGCGIFFFIESDPSHHNMDNYEIKIIDHRAEECSACGEEYIDDGGNTGVCKKCNEEYGTER
;
A
#
# COMPACT_ATOMS: atom_id res chain seq x y z
N MET A 1 14.41 -37.95 -47.12
CA MET A 1 14.01 -38.77 -45.97
C MET A 1 13.67 -37.84 -44.81
N GLY A 2 12.41 -37.45 -44.67
CA GLY A 2 11.92 -36.74 -43.49
C GLY A 2 10.77 -37.57 -42.94
N ILE A 3 11.04 -38.32 -41.87
CA ILE A 3 10.01 -39.09 -41.17
C ILE A 3 9.26 -38.08 -40.31
N PHE A 4 8.16 -37.52 -40.82
CA PHE A 4 7.18 -36.84 -39.98
C PHE A 4 6.43 -37.92 -39.22
N ALA A 5 6.76 -38.07 -37.93
CA ALA A 5 5.99 -38.92 -37.03
C ALA A 5 4.59 -38.32 -36.86
N THR A 6 3.61 -38.88 -37.56
CA THR A 6 2.20 -38.57 -37.35
C THR A 6 1.73 -39.28 -36.09
N TYR A 7 1.56 -38.52 -35.00
CA TYR A 7 1.01 -39.04 -33.75
C TYR A 7 -0.44 -39.49 -33.95
N THR A 8 -0.80 -40.63 -33.37
CA THR A 8 -2.17 -41.16 -33.37
C THR A 8 -3.09 -40.32 -32.47
N GLN A 9 -4.41 -40.34 -32.69
CA GLN A 9 -5.39 -39.59 -31.88
C GLN A 9 -5.24 -39.90 -30.37
N ASP A 10 -4.92 -41.14 -30.00
CA ASP A 10 -4.65 -41.57 -28.63
C ASP A 10 -3.34 -40.99 -28.06
N GLU A 11 -2.31 -40.83 -28.88
CA GLU A 11 -1.06 -40.18 -28.48
C GLU A 11 -1.25 -38.67 -28.29
N TYR A 12 -2.06 -38.02 -29.13
CA TYR A 12 -2.45 -36.62 -28.92
C TYR A 12 -3.21 -36.43 -27.62
N VAL A 13 -4.21 -37.27 -27.32
CA VAL A 13 -4.98 -37.20 -26.06
C VAL A 13 -4.08 -37.47 -24.85
N ARG A 14 -3.16 -38.44 -24.93
CA ARG A 14 -2.18 -38.71 -23.85
C ARG A 14 -1.22 -37.54 -23.65
N LYS A 15 -0.72 -36.93 -24.73
CA LYS A 15 0.20 -35.79 -24.68
C LYS A 15 -0.50 -34.53 -24.18
N GLU A 16 -1.75 -34.31 -24.57
CA GLU A 16 -2.60 -33.23 -24.06
C GLU A 16 -2.95 -33.42 -22.57
N MET A 17 -3.27 -34.66 -22.15
CA MET A 17 -3.46 -35.00 -20.73
C MET A 17 -2.18 -34.82 -19.91
N GLN A 18 -1.01 -35.12 -20.49
CA GLN A 18 0.29 -34.95 -19.83
C GLN A 18 0.70 -33.48 -19.75
N MET A 19 0.44 -32.67 -20.78
CA MET A 19 0.63 -31.22 -20.77
C MET A 19 -0.33 -30.51 -19.81
N LYS A 20 -1.59 -30.95 -19.70
CA LYS A 20 -2.55 -30.43 -18.70
C LYS A 20 -2.08 -30.73 -17.28
N ARG A 21 -1.68 -31.99 -17.01
CA ARG A 21 -1.13 -32.39 -15.69
C ARG A 21 0.10 -31.58 -15.28
N SER A 22 0.96 -31.16 -16.22
CA SER A 22 2.16 -30.38 -15.87
C SER A 22 1.84 -28.91 -15.55
N PHE A 23 0.69 -28.39 -15.99
CA PHE A 23 0.27 -27.02 -15.69
C PHE A 23 -0.64 -26.94 -14.45
N ASP A 24 -1.34 -28.03 -14.13
CA ASP A 24 -2.29 -28.10 -13.00
C ASP A 24 -1.64 -27.76 -11.64
N ILE A 25 -0.34 -28.05 -11.48
CA ILE A 25 0.39 -27.75 -10.24
C ILE A 25 0.51 -26.24 -9.97
N TYR A 26 0.41 -25.38 -10.99
CA TYR A 26 0.50 -23.92 -10.85
C TYR A 26 -0.85 -23.24 -10.59
N LYS A 27 -1.97 -23.99 -10.71
CA LYS A 27 -3.32 -23.43 -10.55
C LYS A 27 -4.01 -23.95 -9.30
N MET A 28 -4.61 -23.03 -8.54
CA MET A 28 -5.48 -23.39 -7.42
C MET A 28 -6.92 -23.58 -7.89
N SER A 29 -7.49 -24.75 -7.59
CA SER A 29 -8.93 -25.02 -7.74
C SER A 29 -9.55 -25.27 -6.37
N ASP A 30 -10.85 -25.05 -6.24
CA ASP A 30 -11.59 -25.30 -5.00
C ASP A 30 -11.39 -26.72 -4.43
N SER A 31 -11.33 -27.74 -5.31
CA SER A 31 -11.06 -29.12 -4.89
C SER A 31 -9.62 -29.30 -4.39
N ARG A 32 -8.65 -28.66 -5.03
CA ARG A 32 -7.23 -28.72 -4.63
C ARG A 32 -7.02 -27.98 -3.32
N GLU A 33 -7.63 -26.81 -3.16
CA GLU A 33 -7.59 -26.02 -1.93
C GLU A 33 -8.18 -26.82 -0.76
N ARG A 34 -9.33 -27.48 -0.95
CA ARG A 34 -9.92 -28.37 0.08
C ARG A 34 -8.97 -29.51 0.46
N LYS A 35 -8.30 -30.13 -0.51
CA LYS A 35 -7.34 -31.21 -0.25
C LYS A 35 -6.13 -30.70 0.52
N LEU A 36 -5.58 -29.54 0.12
CA LEU A 36 -4.48 -28.88 0.82
C LEU A 36 -4.84 -28.66 2.29
N TRP A 37 -5.96 -27.99 2.60
CA TRP A 37 -6.37 -27.75 3.98
C TRP A 37 -6.60 -29.02 4.80
N LYS A 38 -6.95 -30.13 4.17
CA LYS A 38 -7.14 -31.42 4.85
C LYS A 38 -5.83 -32.13 5.19
N GLU A 39 -4.82 -32.04 4.32
CA GLU A 39 -3.63 -32.92 4.36
C GLU A 39 -2.32 -32.18 4.67
N SER A 40 -2.26 -30.87 4.43
CA SER A 40 -1.01 -30.12 4.48
C SER A 40 -0.42 -29.98 5.88
N ILE A 41 0.90 -29.86 5.93
CA ILE A 41 1.59 -29.26 7.07
C ILE A 41 1.49 -27.75 6.90
N ILE A 42 1.15 -27.06 7.98
CA ILE A 42 1.05 -25.60 8.01
C ILE A 42 2.37 -25.07 8.55
N VAL A 43 3.11 -24.41 7.67
CA VAL A 43 4.41 -23.85 7.99
C VAL A 43 4.24 -22.36 8.24
N PHE A 44 4.70 -21.86 9.39
CA PHE A 44 4.66 -20.43 9.67
C PHE A 44 6.03 -19.79 9.45
N ASP A 45 6.03 -18.59 8.89
CA ASP A 45 7.15 -17.67 8.89
C ASP A 45 7.24 -16.86 10.19
N SER A 46 8.41 -16.29 10.47
CA SER A 46 8.63 -15.42 11.63
C SER A 46 7.70 -14.19 11.55
N SER A 47 7.49 -13.62 10.36
CA SER A 47 6.60 -12.47 10.18
C SER A 47 5.15 -12.77 10.54
N ALA A 48 4.65 -13.96 10.20
CA ALA A 48 3.27 -14.35 10.50
C ALA A 48 3.08 -14.63 12.00
N LEU A 49 4.04 -15.28 12.66
CA LEU A 49 3.98 -15.49 14.11
C LEU A 49 4.04 -14.17 14.89
N LEU A 50 4.96 -13.29 14.51
CA LEU A 50 5.14 -11.99 15.16
C LEU A 50 3.92 -11.08 15.02
N ASP A 51 3.19 -11.19 13.90
CA ASP A 51 1.98 -10.43 13.67
C ASP A 51 0.80 -10.86 14.58
N ILE A 52 0.86 -12.03 15.22
CA ILE A 52 -0.13 -12.47 16.22
C ILE A 52 -0.13 -11.53 17.45
N TYR A 53 1.01 -10.90 17.80
CA TYR A 53 1.07 -9.96 18.93
C TYR A 53 0.21 -8.70 18.72
N PHE A 54 -0.15 -8.37 17.47
CA PHE A 54 -1.03 -7.25 17.17
C PHE A 54 -2.52 -7.60 17.36
N LEU A 55 -2.85 -8.88 17.54
CA LEU A 55 -4.22 -9.31 17.80
C LEU A 55 -4.62 -9.02 19.25
N PRO A 56 -5.88 -8.62 19.50
CA PRO A 56 -6.42 -8.57 20.86
C PRO A 56 -6.32 -9.93 21.54
N LYS A 57 -6.06 -9.95 22.85
CA LYS A 57 -5.88 -11.16 23.65
C LYS A 57 -6.98 -12.21 23.43
N ALA A 58 -8.25 -11.80 23.51
CA ALA A 58 -9.39 -12.69 23.26
C ALA A 58 -9.40 -13.31 21.85
N THR A 59 -8.80 -12.65 20.86
CA THR A 59 -8.64 -13.19 19.50
C THR A 59 -7.49 -14.19 19.44
N ARG A 60 -6.36 -13.90 20.10
CA ARG A 60 -5.23 -14.83 20.22
C ARG A 60 -5.64 -16.13 20.88
N GLU A 61 -6.36 -16.06 22.00
CA GLU A 61 -6.91 -17.23 22.70
C GLU A 61 -7.78 -18.09 21.78
N LYS A 62 -8.61 -17.47 20.94
CA LYS A 62 -9.39 -18.20 19.92
C LYS A 62 -8.51 -18.84 18.86
N VAL A 63 -7.47 -18.16 18.37
CA VAL A 63 -6.52 -18.75 17.41
C VAL A 63 -5.86 -19.98 18.03
N PHE A 64 -5.39 -19.89 19.28
CA PHE A 64 -4.68 -20.99 19.94
C PHE A 64 -5.61 -22.18 20.18
N GLU A 65 -6.78 -21.96 20.79
CA GLU A 65 -7.69 -23.05 21.14
C GLU A 65 -8.39 -23.64 19.91
N ASN A 66 -8.92 -22.80 19.01
CA ASN A 66 -9.72 -23.27 17.89
C ASN A 66 -8.86 -23.70 16.71
N HIS A 67 -7.88 -22.91 16.30
CA HIS A 67 -7.09 -23.20 15.11
C HIS A 67 -5.94 -24.13 15.44
N PHE A 68 -5.07 -23.75 16.37
CA PHE A 68 -3.83 -24.49 16.63
C PHE A 68 -4.11 -25.83 17.30
N LYS A 69 -4.84 -25.82 18.42
CA LYS A 69 -5.11 -27.01 19.21
C LYS A 69 -6.23 -27.88 18.64
N LYS A 70 -7.42 -27.34 18.36
CA LYS A 70 -8.57 -28.19 17.97
C LYS A 70 -8.50 -28.70 16.51
N LYS A 71 -7.94 -27.92 15.58
CA LYS A 71 -8.02 -28.23 14.13
C LYS A 71 -6.69 -28.61 13.49
N LEU A 72 -5.57 -28.11 14.01
CA LEU A 72 -4.24 -28.25 13.40
C LEU A 72 -3.21 -28.94 14.30
N GLU A 73 -3.65 -29.63 15.34
CA GLU A 73 -2.76 -30.38 16.24
C GLU A 73 -1.84 -31.32 15.45
N GLY A 74 -0.54 -31.24 15.70
CA GLY A 74 0.47 -32.05 15.02
C GLY A 74 0.69 -31.72 13.53
N ARG A 75 0.08 -30.64 13.01
CA ARG A 75 0.26 -30.15 11.63
C ARG A 75 0.97 -28.80 11.55
N LEU A 76 1.26 -28.17 12.69
CA LEU A 76 1.96 -26.89 12.76
C LEU A 76 3.47 -27.12 12.85
N TRP A 77 4.22 -26.46 11.98
CA TRP A 77 5.67 -26.60 11.94
C TRP A 77 6.34 -25.26 11.64
N ILE A 78 7.54 -25.05 12.15
CA ILE A 78 8.40 -23.93 11.78
C ILE A 78 9.82 -24.39 11.45
N PRO A 79 10.45 -23.81 10.41
CA PRO A 79 11.88 -23.95 10.16
C PRO A 79 12.69 -23.52 11.38
N SER A 80 13.86 -24.12 11.61
CA SER A 80 14.73 -23.72 12.72
C SER A 80 15.21 -22.27 12.56
N HIS A 81 15.39 -21.81 11.31
CA HIS A 81 15.78 -20.43 11.03
C HIS A 81 14.66 -19.45 11.40
N VAL A 82 13.40 -19.80 11.12
CA VAL A 82 12.24 -19.03 11.57
C VAL A 82 12.19 -18.94 13.10
N ASN A 83 12.45 -20.05 13.80
CA ASN A 83 12.51 -20.06 15.26
C ASN A 83 13.59 -19.08 15.78
N PHE A 84 14.79 -19.10 15.19
CA PHE A 84 15.85 -18.15 15.52
C PHE A 84 15.43 -16.69 15.30
N GLU A 85 14.84 -16.38 14.13
CA GLU A 85 14.36 -15.03 13.82
C GLU A 85 13.25 -14.56 14.77
N TYR A 86 12.34 -15.47 15.13
CA TYR A 86 11.27 -15.22 16.07
C TYR A 86 11.83 -14.80 17.44
N TYR A 87 12.71 -15.61 18.05
CA TYR A 87 13.30 -15.27 19.35
C TYR A 87 14.11 -13.97 19.32
N LYS A 88 14.81 -13.70 18.20
CA LYS A 88 15.62 -12.49 18.01
C LYS A 88 14.76 -11.22 17.95
N ASN A 89 13.59 -11.29 17.31
CA ASN A 89 12.77 -10.11 17.02
C ASN A 89 11.59 -9.93 18.00
N ARG A 90 11.13 -10.97 18.70
CA ARG A 90 9.88 -10.95 19.50
C ARG A 90 9.81 -9.80 20.50
N GLU A 91 10.86 -9.54 21.26
CA GLU A 91 10.86 -8.52 22.33
C GLU A 91 10.69 -7.11 21.78
N GLN A 92 11.22 -6.87 20.57
CA GLN A 92 11.01 -5.61 19.88
C GLN A 92 9.58 -5.51 19.33
N ILE A 93 9.04 -6.59 18.76
CA ILE A 93 7.71 -6.59 18.14
C ILE A 93 6.60 -6.45 19.18
N ILE A 94 6.73 -7.09 20.36
CA ILE A 94 5.73 -7.01 21.44
C ILE A 94 5.39 -5.55 21.79
N LYS A 95 6.37 -4.64 21.73
CA LYS A 95 6.19 -3.22 22.07
C LYS A 95 5.64 -2.38 20.92
N LYS A 96 5.66 -2.89 19.69
CA LYS A 96 5.24 -2.12 18.51
C LYS A 96 3.78 -1.69 18.52
N PRO A 97 2.79 -2.49 18.98
CA PRO A 97 1.42 -2.03 19.05
C PRO A 97 1.28 -0.70 19.84
N ILE A 98 2.08 -0.49 20.89
CA ILE A 98 2.13 0.78 21.62
C ILE A 98 2.51 1.93 20.68
N THR A 99 3.65 1.79 20.00
CA THR A 99 4.20 2.87 19.15
C THR A 99 3.47 3.06 17.83
N GLU A 100 2.94 1.98 17.24
CA GLU A 100 2.37 1.97 15.88
C GLU A 100 0.84 2.17 15.91
N ASN A 101 0.12 1.70 16.95
CA ASN A 101 -1.35 1.83 17.02
C ASN A 101 -1.83 2.87 18.05
N TYR A 102 -1.21 2.90 19.23
CA TYR A 102 -1.74 3.68 20.36
C TYR A 102 -1.16 5.09 20.45
N GLN A 103 0.13 5.27 20.13
CA GLN A 103 0.78 6.57 20.15
C GLN A 103 0.19 7.56 19.11
N PRO A 104 -0.10 7.16 17.85
CA PRO A 104 -0.73 8.06 16.88
C PRO A 104 -2.13 8.50 17.31
N LEU A 105 -2.89 7.64 17.99
CA LEU A 105 -4.19 8.03 18.55
C LEU A 105 -4.05 9.15 19.60
N LYS A 106 -3.01 9.09 20.44
CA LYS A 106 -2.71 10.14 21.43
C LYS A 106 -2.27 11.44 20.78
N ASP A 107 -1.26 11.38 19.92
CA ASP A 107 -0.56 12.57 19.45
C ASP A 107 -1.25 13.23 18.25
N GLU A 108 -1.71 12.42 17.29
CA GLU A 108 -2.28 12.90 16.04
C GLU A 108 -3.78 13.15 16.18
N VAL A 109 -4.54 12.14 16.62
CA VAL A 109 -6.01 12.21 16.65
C VAL A 109 -6.52 13.08 17.80
N LEU A 110 -6.18 12.73 19.05
CA LEU A 110 -6.61 13.52 20.21
C LEU A 110 -6.01 14.93 20.19
N GLY A 111 -4.74 15.04 19.79
CA GLY A 111 -4.07 16.32 19.59
C GLY A 111 -4.77 17.21 18.56
N ALA A 112 -5.18 16.65 17.40
CA ALA A 112 -5.91 17.40 16.38
C ALA A 112 -7.29 17.87 16.87
N ILE A 113 -8.05 17.01 17.55
CA ILE A 113 -9.37 17.38 18.13
C ILE A 113 -9.22 18.59 19.05
N LYS A 114 -8.23 18.56 19.95
CA LYS A 114 -7.95 19.65 20.89
C LYS A 114 -7.55 20.95 20.20
N LYS A 115 -6.69 20.85 19.18
CA LYS A 115 -6.26 22.00 18.35
C LYS A 115 -7.44 22.63 17.62
N SER A 116 -8.32 21.84 17.02
CA SER A 116 -9.50 22.32 16.29
C SER A 116 -10.45 23.09 17.20
N ILE A 117 -10.77 22.57 18.39
CA ILE A 117 -11.63 23.28 19.35
C ILE A 117 -10.97 24.58 19.82
N SER A 118 -9.67 24.56 20.10
CA SER A 118 -8.92 25.76 20.49
C SER A 118 -8.90 26.82 19.39
N ALA A 119 -8.80 26.40 18.13
CA ALA A 119 -8.85 27.30 16.98
C ALA A 119 -10.24 27.93 16.79
N ILE A 120 -11.32 27.16 16.97
CA ILE A 120 -12.70 27.67 16.95
C ILE A 120 -12.89 28.71 18.05
N ILE A 121 -12.46 28.42 19.28
CA ILE A 121 -12.53 29.38 20.40
C ILE A 121 -11.76 30.66 20.07
N LYS A 122 -10.56 30.56 19.48
CA LYS A 122 -9.76 31.74 19.09
C LYS A 122 -10.49 32.57 18.03
N LYS A 123 -11.00 31.96 16.96
CA LYS A 123 -11.74 32.65 15.89
C LYS A 123 -13.00 33.34 16.43
N THR A 124 -13.73 32.70 17.34
CA THR A 124 -14.90 33.30 17.99
C THR A 124 -14.53 34.49 18.87
N ASN A 125 -13.42 34.41 19.61
CA ASN A 125 -12.91 35.56 20.37
C ASN A 125 -12.44 36.71 19.46
N ASP A 126 -11.81 36.40 18.33
CA ASP A 126 -11.42 37.40 17.34
C ASP A 126 -12.65 38.09 16.73
N PHE A 127 -13.71 37.33 16.42
CA PHE A 127 -14.99 37.87 15.98
C PHE A 127 -15.63 38.78 17.04
N LYS A 128 -15.64 38.36 18.31
CA LYS A 128 -16.10 39.18 19.43
C LYS A 128 -15.32 40.51 19.51
N ASN A 129 -13.99 40.45 19.45
CA ASN A 129 -13.14 41.63 19.55
C ASN A 129 -13.35 42.60 18.39
N ARG A 130 -13.52 42.11 17.15
CA ARG A 130 -13.76 42.93 15.96
C ARG A 130 -15.13 43.61 15.97
N THR A 131 -16.11 43.01 16.63
CA THR A 131 -17.51 43.48 16.65
C THR A 131 -17.90 44.25 17.90
N LYS A 132 -16.97 44.42 18.85
CA LYS A 132 -17.20 45.10 20.14
C LYS A 132 -17.41 46.61 20.03
N ASN A 133 -16.94 47.25 18.97
CA ASN A 133 -17.06 48.69 18.80
C ASN A 133 -18.41 49.04 18.15
N ASP A 134 -19.28 49.69 18.92
CA ASP A 134 -20.62 50.13 18.47
C ASP A 134 -20.54 51.08 17.27
N ASP A 135 -19.44 51.80 17.09
CA ASP A 135 -19.22 52.72 15.96
C ASP A 135 -19.12 51.99 14.60
N ARG A 136 -18.75 50.70 14.60
CA ARG A 136 -18.60 49.88 13.38
C ARG A 136 -19.74 48.88 13.19
N HIS A 137 -20.30 48.36 14.27
CA HIS A 137 -21.33 47.32 14.25
C HIS A 137 -22.46 47.58 15.28
N PRO A 138 -23.26 48.66 15.13
CA PRO A 138 -24.15 49.16 16.19
C PRO A 138 -25.30 48.23 16.59
N TYR A 139 -25.63 47.25 15.74
CA TYR A 139 -26.80 46.38 15.93
C TYR A 139 -26.42 44.94 16.31
N LEU A 140 -25.12 44.64 16.48
CA LEU A 140 -24.68 43.29 16.82
C LEU A 140 -24.68 43.07 18.33
N LYS A 141 -25.53 42.16 18.80
CA LYS A 141 -25.66 41.84 20.23
C LYS A 141 -24.52 40.94 20.69
N GLN A 142 -23.66 41.47 21.55
CA GLN A 142 -22.54 40.72 22.13
C GLN A 142 -23.01 39.55 23.02
N GLU A 143 -24.22 39.65 23.60
CA GLU A 143 -24.83 38.61 24.45
C GLU A 143 -24.93 37.24 23.76
N ASP A 144 -25.22 37.21 22.46
CA ASP A 144 -25.35 35.94 21.73
C ASP A 144 -23.97 35.31 21.42
N ILE A 145 -22.94 36.15 21.24
CA ILE A 145 -21.55 35.72 21.10
C ILE A 145 -21.04 35.16 22.44
N ASP A 146 -21.36 35.82 23.56
CA ASP A 146 -21.00 35.38 24.91
C ASP A 146 -21.63 34.03 25.27
N LYS A 147 -22.91 33.83 24.91
CA LYS A 147 -23.57 32.53 25.06
C LYS A 147 -22.86 31.45 24.27
N TYR A 148 -22.50 31.72 23.01
CA TYR A 148 -21.78 30.76 22.18
C TYR A 148 -20.37 30.46 22.72
N LEU A 149 -19.64 31.46 23.21
CA LEU A 149 -18.35 31.26 23.87
C LEU A 149 -18.47 30.38 25.12
N THR A 150 -19.52 30.55 25.93
CA THR A 150 -19.77 29.69 27.10
C THR A 150 -20.00 28.23 26.69
N VAL A 151 -20.73 28.00 25.58
CA VAL A 151 -20.91 26.65 25.03
C VAL A 151 -19.57 26.06 24.55
N LEU A 152 -18.74 26.85 23.87
CA LEU A 152 -17.41 26.41 23.42
C LEU A 152 -16.46 26.11 24.59
N GLU A 153 -16.52 26.88 25.67
CA GLU A 153 -15.76 26.62 26.89
C GLU A 153 -16.21 25.32 27.58
N SER A 154 -17.53 25.06 27.61
CA SER A 154 -18.06 23.77 28.09
C SER A 154 -17.56 22.62 27.23
N LEU A 155 -17.65 22.75 25.89
CA LEU A 155 -17.18 21.73 24.95
C LEU A 155 -15.68 21.45 25.11
N LYS A 156 -14.87 22.49 25.38
CA LYS A 156 -13.44 22.33 25.67
C LYS A 156 -13.21 21.50 26.93
N ASN A 157 -13.95 21.77 28.01
CA ASN A 157 -13.85 21.00 29.25
C ASN A 157 -14.28 19.54 29.05
N ASP A 158 -15.37 19.31 28.31
CA ASP A 158 -15.85 17.97 27.96
C ASP A 158 -14.80 17.21 27.13
N THR A 159 -14.14 17.91 26.21
CA THR A 159 -13.05 17.35 25.39
C THR A 159 -11.83 17.01 26.24
N ASP A 160 -11.43 17.86 27.17
CA ASP A 160 -10.33 17.57 28.10
C ASP A 160 -10.66 16.36 29.00
N SER A 161 -11.93 16.18 29.37
CA SER A 161 -12.40 15.00 30.12
C SER A 161 -12.36 13.73 29.27
N PHE A 162 -12.85 13.81 28.03
CA PHE A 162 -12.80 12.74 27.04
C PHE A 162 -11.36 12.30 26.77
N GLU A 163 -10.44 13.25 26.51
CA GLU A 163 -9.02 12.99 26.29
C GLU A 163 -8.43 12.21 27.46
N LYS A 164 -8.65 12.67 28.70
CA LYS A 164 -8.18 11.97 29.90
C LYS A 164 -8.74 10.55 30.02
N SER A 165 -10.01 10.36 29.70
CA SER A 165 -10.65 9.03 29.75
C SER A 165 -10.01 8.07 28.75
N ILE A 166 -9.80 8.51 27.50
CA ILE A 166 -9.19 7.68 26.46
C ILE A 166 -7.71 7.41 26.76
N VAL A 167 -6.95 8.43 27.19
CA VAL A 167 -5.53 8.26 27.56
C VAL A 167 -5.38 7.26 28.70
N ASN A 168 -6.26 7.28 29.70
CA ASN A 168 -6.24 6.30 30.79
C ASN A 168 -6.51 4.87 30.28
N GLN A 169 -7.48 4.68 29.38
CA GLN A 169 -7.74 3.37 28.77
C GLN A 169 -6.53 2.86 27.98
N ILE A 170 -5.86 3.75 27.22
CA ILE A 170 -4.65 3.39 26.48
C ILE A 170 -3.52 3.02 27.44
N LEU A 171 -3.34 3.76 28.54
CA LEU A 171 -2.30 3.46 29.55
C LEU A 171 -2.52 2.09 30.21
N GLU A 172 -3.76 1.66 30.40
CA GLU A 172 -4.06 0.32 30.91
C GLU A 172 -3.66 -0.77 29.90
N ILE A 173 -3.95 -0.56 28.62
CA ILE A 173 -3.56 -1.49 27.54
C ILE A 173 -2.03 -1.52 27.36
N GLU A 174 -1.36 -0.37 27.43
CA GLU A 174 0.10 -0.28 27.35
C GLU A 174 0.75 -1.08 28.48
N LYS A 175 0.23 -1.00 29.71
CA LYS A 175 0.72 -1.82 30.83
C LYS A 175 0.51 -3.31 30.58
N GLU A 176 -0.62 -3.72 30.01
CA GLU A 176 -0.84 -5.12 29.65
C GLU A 176 0.18 -5.59 28.61
N ILE A 177 0.47 -4.76 27.60
CA ILE A 177 1.46 -5.07 26.57
C ILE A 177 2.89 -5.10 27.15
N GLU A 178 3.23 -4.17 28.05
CA GLU A 178 4.53 -4.13 28.71
C GLU A 178 4.77 -5.31 29.64
N ASP A 179 3.71 -5.93 30.18
CA ASP A 179 3.79 -7.14 31.00
C ASP A 179 3.83 -8.44 30.17
N LEU A 180 3.47 -8.41 28.88
CA LEU A 180 3.53 -9.59 28.00
C LEU A 180 4.87 -10.34 28.03
N PRO A 181 6.06 -9.69 28.05
CA PRO A 181 7.33 -10.42 28.16
C PRO A 181 7.44 -11.33 29.41
N ASN A 182 6.71 -11.02 30.49
CA ASN A 182 6.66 -11.84 31.70
C ASN A 182 5.65 -12.99 31.59
N ASN A 183 4.64 -12.85 30.72
CA ASN A 183 3.57 -13.82 30.52
C ASN A 183 3.18 -13.92 29.04
N ASP A 184 4.15 -14.35 28.23
CA ASP A 184 4.04 -14.35 26.78
C ASP A 184 3.17 -15.52 26.29
N ASP A 185 1.90 -15.23 26.02
CA ASP A 185 0.90 -16.20 25.57
C ASP A 185 1.19 -16.72 24.15
N VAL A 186 1.72 -15.87 23.27
CA VAL A 186 2.10 -16.26 21.91
C VAL A 186 3.30 -17.20 21.95
N LEU A 187 4.34 -16.88 22.72
CA LEU A 187 5.51 -17.76 22.87
C LEU A 187 5.10 -19.13 23.42
N LYS A 188 4.26 -19.16 24.47
CA LYS A 188 3.74 -20.41 25.03
C LYS A 188 2.99 -21.23 23.99
N ALA A 189 2.12 -20.60 23.20
CA ALA A 189 1.39 -21.28 22.13
C ALA A 189 2.33 -21.82 21.04
N VAL A 190 3.38 -21.07 20.68
CA VAL A 190 4.40 -21.54 19.73
C VAL A 190 5.14 -22.76 20.28
N GLU A 191 5.61 -22.69 21.53
CA GLU A 191 6.32 -23.80 22.19
C GLU A 191 5.46 -25.05 22.39
N GLU A 192 4.15 -24.88 22.64
CA GLU A 192 3.22 -25.98 22.88
C GLU A 192 2.76 -26.66 21.59
N TYR A 193 2.43 -25.90 20.54
CA TYR A 193 1.72 -26.44 19.37
C TYR A 193 2.60 -26.63 18.13
N PHE A 194 3.76 -25.99 18.03
CA PHE A 194 4.59 -26.05 16.84
C PHE A 194 5.76 -27.02 16.99
N GLN A 195 5.96 -27.84 15.97
CA GLN A 195 7.18 -28.62 15.82
C GLN A 195 8.27 -27.76 15.16
N ILE A 196 9.51 -27.87 15.63
CA ILE A 196 10.64 -27.12 15.10
C ILE A 196 11.48 -28.05 14.22
N GLY A 197 11.81 -27.58 13.02
CA GLY A 197 12.72 -28.27 12.10
C GLY A 197 14.14 -28.44 12.64
N ARG A 198 14.91 -29.34 12.04
CA ARG A 198 16.33 -29.50 12.41
C ARG A 198 17.13 -28.25 12.09
N GLU A 199 18.13 -27.97 12.90
CA GLU A 199 19.09 -26.91 12.61
C GLU A 199 20.10 -27.35 11.54
N TYR A 200 20.43 -26.42 10.63
CA TYR A 200 21.50 -26.62 9.66
C TYR A 200 22.85 -26.31 10.29
N ASN A 201 23.80 -27.21 10.08
CA ASN A 201 25.16 -26.96 10.51
C ASN A 201 25.81 -25.88 9.62
N PHE A 202 26.94 -25.36 10.11
CA PHE A 202 27.65 -24.27 9.44
C PHE A 202 27.98 -24.55 7.97
N ASN A 203 28.38 -25.79 7.63
CA ASN A 203 28.75 -26.13 6.26
C ASN A 203 27.53 -26.16 5.34
N GLU A 204 26.40 -26.67 5.82
CA GLU A 204 25.13 -26.66 5.06
C GLU A 204 24.73 -25.22 4.73
N ILE A 205 24.79 -24.31 5.71
CA ILE A 205 24.50 -22.89 5.50
C ILE A 205 25.49 -22.28 4.49
N VAL A 206 26.78 -22.61 4.56
CA VAL A 206 27.78 -22.14 3.60
C VAL A 206 27.46 -22.61 2.17
N GLU A 207 27.06 -23.86 1.96
CA GLU A 207 26.68 -24.33 0.62
C GLU A 207 25.45 -23.59 0.09
N ILE A 208 24.44 -23.38 0.93
CA ILE A 208 23.25 -22.59 0.58
C ILE A 208 23.65 -21.16 0.18
N THR A 209 24.63 -20.55 0.85
CA THR A 209 25.08 -19.20 0.46
C THR A 209 25.78 -19.15 -0.90
N LYS A 210 26.42 -20.25 -1.34
CA LYS A 210 27.04 -20.31 -2.67
C LYS A 210 25.98 -20.39 -3.75
N GLU A 211 24.96 -21.22 -3.55
CA GLU A 211 23.79 -21.31 -4.42
C GLU A 211 23.03 -19.97 -4.44
N GLY A 212 22.80 -19.39 -3.26
CA GLY A 212 22.08 -18.13 -3.09
C GLY A 212 22.70 -16.96 -3.83
N LYS A 213 24.03 -16.89 -3.93
CA LYS A 213 24.70 -15.85 -4.74
C LYS A 213 24.28 -15.92 -6.20
N HIS A 214 24.27 -17.12 -6.78
CA HIS A 214 23.84 -17.32 -8.16
C HIS A 214 22.35 -16.99 -8.33
N ARG A 215 21.52 -17.46 -7.40
CA ARG A 215 20.08 -17.18 -7.41
C ARG A 215 19.81 -15.68 -7.39
N TYR A 216 20.43 -14.94 -6.47
CA TYR A 216 20.13 -13.52 -6.27
C TYR A 216 20.66 -12.65 -7.41
N GLU A 217 21.80 -13.02 -8.00
CA GLU A 217 22.33 -12.37 -9.20
C GLU A 217 21.35 -12.46 -10.39
N HIS A 218 20.60 -13.55 -10.48
CA HIS A 218 19.65 -13.82 -11.56
C HIS A 218 18.18 -13.63 -11.13
N SER A 219 17.93 -13.01 -9.98
CA SER A 219 16.58 -12.80 -9.43
C SER A 219 15.73 -14.08 -9.35
N ILE A 220 16.36 -15.20 -8.98
CA ILE A 220 15.71 -16.48 -8.75
C ILE A 220 15.26 -16.53 -7.29
N PRO A 221 13.97 -16.81 -7.01
CA PRO A 221 13.43 -16.79 -5.65
C PRO A 221 13.86 -17.98 -4.76
N PRO A 222 13.65 -17.90 -3.43
CA PRO A 222 13.26 -16.70 -2.68
C PRO A 222 14.48 -15.96 -2.07
N GLY A 223 14.29 -14.70 -1.71
CA GLY A 223 15.22 -13.86 -0.93
C GLY A 223 16.03 -12.84 -1.74
N TYR A 224 15.87 -12.75 -3.06
CA TYR A 224 16.61 -11.76 -3.85
C TYR A 224 16.12 -10.32 -3.64
N GLN A 225 14.94 -10.14 -3.04
CA GLN A 225 14.39 -8.83 -2.66
C GLN A 225 14.76 -8.39 -1.24
N ASP A 226 15.63 -9.15 -0.56
CA ASP A 226 16.00 -8.80 0.81
C ASP A 226 16.73 -7.46 0.93
N LYS A 227 16.60 -6.85 2.11
CA LYS A 227 17.17 -5.52 2.35
C LYS A 227 18.69 -5.52 2.26
N LYS A 228 19.22 -4.48 1.62
CA LYS A 228 20.67 -4.30 1.36
C LYS A 228 21.52 -4.11 2.63
N ASP A 229 20.92 -3.89 3.79
CA ASP A 229 21.60 -3.70 5.08
C ASP A 229 21.93 -5.00 5.81
N LYS A 230 21.38 -6.15 5.38
CA LYS A 230 21.71 -7.47 5.93
C LYS A 230 23.18 -7.82 5.66
N LYS A 231 23.83 -8.51 6.62
CA LYS A 231 25.25 -8.90 6.55
C LYS A 231 25.45 -10.39 6.78
N GLY A 232 26.41 -10.98 6.07
CA GLY A 232 26.78 -12.40 6.22
C GLY A 232 25.62 -13.33 5.87
N PHE A 233 25.40 -14.36 6.69
CA PHE A 233 24.34 -15.35 6.45
C PHE A 233 22.92 -14.80 6.51
N GLN A 234 22.70 -13.65 7.17
CA GLN A 234 21.37 -13.02 7.22
C GLN A 234 20.84 -12.67 5.84
N ILE A 235 21.73 -12.43 4.87
CA ILE A 235 21.37 -12.15 3.47
C ILE A 235 20.59 -13.32 2.87
N PHE A 236 20.88 -14.55 3.28
CA PHE A 236 20.28 -15.77 2.72
C PHE A 236 19.21 -16.38 3.61
N GLY A 237 18.66 -15.63 4.57
CA GLY A 237 17.69 -16.13 5.55
C GLY A 237 16.48 -16.77 4.88
N ASP A 238 15.85 -16.07 3.93
CA ASP A 238 14.70 -16.55 3.16
C ASP A 238 15.02 -17.86 2.40
N LEU A 239 16.23 -17.98 1.84
CA LEU A 239 16.66 -19.18 1.14
C LEU A 239 16.94 -20.35 2.10
N ILE A 240 17.50 -20.09 3.28
CA ILE A 240 17.71 -21.11 4.33
C ILE A 240 16.35 -21.66 4.78
N ILE A 241 15.38 -20.77 5.04
CA ILE A 241 14.00 -21.12 5.38
C ILE A 241 13.40 -22.01 4.29
N TRP A 242 13.56 -21.63 3.02
CA TRP A 242 13.03 -22.38 1.89
C TRP A 242 13.63 -23.78 1.77
N LYS A 243 14.95 -23.92 1.91
CA LYS A 243 15.61 -25.24 1.88
C LYS A 243 15.16 -26.14 3.05
N GLN A 244 14.96 -25.58 4.24
CA GLN A 244 14.40 -26.33 5.37
C GLN A 244 12.97 -26.81 5.10
N ILE A 245 12.14 -26.00 4.43
CA ILE A 245 10.78 -26.39 4.02
C ILE A 245 10.84 -27.56 3.04
N ILE A 246 11.68 -27.48 2.00
CA ILE A 246 11.79 -28.55 0.99
C ILE A 246 12.28 -29.86 1.62
N GLU A 247 13.28 -29.81 2.50
CA GLU A 247 13.78 -31.00 3.17
C GLU A 247 12.69 -31.65 4.02
N TYR A 248 11.99 -30.88 4.84
CA TYR A 248 10.91 -31.41 5.68
C TYR A 248 9.72 -31.94 4.87
N ALA A 249 9.39 -31.27 3.76
CA ALA A 249 8.41 -31.76 2.79
C ALA A 249 8.82 -33.10 2.17
N SER A 250 10.11 -33.25 1.85
CA SER A 250 10.69 -34.48 1.30
C SER A 250 10.63 -35.63 2.31
N GLU A 251 10.90 -35.36 3.59
CA GLU A 251 10.83 -36.36 4.66
C GLU A 251 9.40 -36.81 4.96
N THR A 252 8.46 -35.87 5.01
CA THR A 252 7.07 -36.17 5.41
C THR A 252 6.18 -36.60 4.26
N GLN A 253 6.53 -36.26 3.01
CA GLN A 253 5.74 -36.49 1.81
C GLN A 253 4.31 -35.92 1.93
N LYS A 254 4.17 -34.81 2.66
CA LYS A 254 2.90 -34.09 2.83
C LYS A 254 2.93 -32.74 2.12
N PRO A 255 1.78 -32.27 1.61
CA PRO A 255 1.67 -30.91 1.07
C PRO A 255 2.06 -29.85 2.09
N ILE A 256 2.54 -28.71 1.61
CA ILE A 256 2.94 -27.58 2.46
C ILE A 256 2.01 -26.38 2.21
N LEU A 257 1.52 -25.80 3.29
CA LEU A 257 0.87 -24.49 3.28
C LEU A 257 1.72 -23.51 4.09
N PHE A 258 2.37 -22.57 3.41
CA PHE A 258 3.28 -21.62 4.05
C PHE A 258 2.59 -20.29 4.35
N ILE A 259 2.64 -19.87 5.61
CA ILE A 259 1.97 -18.70 6.13
C ILE A 259 2.99 -17.59 6.34
N CYS A 260 2.95 -16.55 5.51
CA CYS A 260 3.93 -15.48 5.51
C CYS A 260 3.25 -14.12 5.30
N ASN A 261 3.61 -13.14 6.13
CA ASN A 261 3.13 -11.75 6.00
C ASN A 261 4.19 -10.82 5.41
N ASP A 262 5.36 -11.32 5.03
CA ASP A 262 6.34 -10.60 4.23
C ASP A 262 6.02 -10.79 2.74
N LEU A 263 5.19 -9.88 2.22
CA LEU A 263 4.58 -9.96 0.89
C LEU A 263 5.51 -9.44 -0.21
N LYS A 264 6.73 -9.98 -0.26
CA LYS A 264 7.72 -9.64 -1.30
C LYS A 264 7.41 -10.36 -2.61
N GLU A 265 7.79 -9.73 -3.72
CA GLU A 265 7.57 -10.25 -5.09
C GLU A 265 8.33 -11.55 -5.39
N ASP A 266 9.40 -11.85 -4.64
CA ASP A 266 10.18 -13.08 -4.77
C ASP A 266 9.53 -14.27 -4.06
N TRP A 267 8.48 -14.06 -3.29
CA TRP A 267 7.70 -15.14 -2.68
C TRP A 267 6.38 -15.38 -3.41
N CYS A 268 5.68 -14.31 -3.80
CA CYS A 268 4.32 -14.44 -4.31
C CYS A 268 3.89 -13.31 -5.24
N TYR A 269 2.86 -13.60 -6.04
CA TYR A 269 2.06 -12.60 -6.72
C TYR A 269 0.94 -12.13 -5.81
N LEU A 270 0.67 -10.83 -5.82
CA LEU A 270 -0.45 -10.23 -5.11
C LEU A 270 -1.66 -10.09 -6.03
N GLU A 271 -2.86 -10.04 -5.44
CA GLU A 271 -4.07 -9.66 -6.17
C GLU A 271 -4.00 -8.16 -6.52
N ASP A 272 -4.19 -7.83 -7.80
CA ASP A 272 -4.31 -6.45 -8.28
C ASP A 272 -5.67 -5.86 -7.86
N ASP A 273 -5.77 -4.54 -7.67
CA ASP A 273 -7.02 -3.78 -7.47
C ASP A 273 -7.90 -4.17 -6.27
N VAL A 274 -7.30 -4.71 -5.20
CA VAL A 274 -7.98 -4.92 -3.92
C VAL A 274 -7.50 -3.93 -2.86
N THR A 275 -8.41 -3.48 -2.01
CA THR A 275 -8.13 -2.61 -0.85
C THR A 275 -7.15 -3.25 0.15
N GLU A 276 -6.87 -4.55 0.02
CA GLU A 276 -6.02 -5.32 0.92
C GLU A 276 -5.05 -6.20 0.13
N LYS A 277 -3.77 -6.18 0.52
CA LYS A 277 -2.74 -7.02 -0.09
C LYS A 277 -2.96 -8.49 0.25
N ARG A 278 -3.46 -9.24 -0.73
CA ARG A 278 -3.73 -10.67 -0.62
C ARG A 278 -2.82 -11.44 -1.55
N ILE A 279 -2.31 -12.59 -1.07
CA ILE A 279 -1.52 -13.50 -1.91
C ILE A 279 -2.47 -14.15 -2.91
N LYS A 280 -2.21 -13.90 -4.20
CA LYS A 280 -2.91 -14.51 -5.33
C LYS A 280 -2.39 -15.92 -5.59
N SER A 281 -1.07 -16.05 -5.67
CA SER A 281 -0.36 -17.33 -5.81
C SER A 281 1.11 -17.20 -5.43
N PRO A 282 1.77 -18.28 -4.99
CA PRO A 282 3.23 -18.33 -4.91
C PRO A 282 3.86 -18.14 -6.29
N ARG A 283 5.15 -17.80 -6.29
CA ARG A 283 6.00 -17.83 -7.48
C ARG A 283 6.04 -19.23 -8.10
N GLU A 284 5.96 -19.33 -9.42
CA GLU A 284 5.96 -20.60 -10.14
C GLU A 284 7.26 -21.38 -9.90
N GLU A 285 8.38 -20.67 -9.76
CA GLU A 285 9.68 -21.26 -9.46
C GLU A 285 9.66 -22.04 -8.14
N LEU A 286 9.01 -21.50 -7.10
CA LEU A 286 8.88 -22.15 -5.80
C LEU A 286 7.96 -23.38 -5.88
N ILE A 287 6.82 -23.26 -6.57
CA ILE A 287 5.91 -24.39 -6.81
C ILE A 287 6.64 -25.51 -7.55
N LYS A 288 7.43 -25.17 -8.56
CA LYS A 288 8.19 -26.12 -9.36
C LYS A 288 9.29 -26.79 -8.55
N GLU A 289 10.09 -26.03 -7.80
CA GLU A 289 11.24 -26.55 -7.07
C GLU A 289 10.82 -27.60 -6.03
N ILE A 290 9.83 -27.28 -5.19
CA ILE A 290 9.36 -28.23 -4.17
C ILE A 290 8.63 -29.44 -4.80
N PHE A 291 7.97 -29.26 -5.94
CA PHE A 291 7.38 -30.37 -6.68
C PHE A 291 8.47 -31.30 -7.24
N ASP A 292 9.56 -30.77 -7.79
CA ASP A 292 10.66 -31.58 -8.33
C ASP A 292 11.47 -32.27 -7.22
N GLU A 293 11.74 -31.58 -6.11
CA GLU A 293 12.58 -32.10 -5.02
C GLU A 293 11.82 -33.01 -4.05
N ALA A 294 10.56 -32.67 -3.71
CA ALA A 294 9.77 -33.37 -2.71
C ALA A 294 8.53 -34.09 -3.27
N ASN A 295 8.11 -33.81 -4.51
CA ASN A 295 6.89 -34.34 -5.14
C ASN A 295 5.61 -34.09 -4.32
N VAL A 296 5.50 -32.89 -3.74
CA VAL A 296 4.33 -32.46 -2.96
C VAL A 296 3.73 -31.16 -3.50
N ASP A 297 2.46 -30.92 -3.16
CA ASP A 297 1.80 -29.64 -3.44
C ASP A 297 2.28 -28.55 -2.46
N PHE A 298 2.42 -27.32 -2.97
CA PHE A 298 2.80 -26.14 -2.19
C PHE A 298 1.86 -24.98 -2.47
N TRP A 299 1.47 -24.26 -1.42
CA TRP A 299 0.75 -22.99 -1.54
C TRP A 299 1.07 -22.04 -0.40
N MET A 300 0.69 -20.78 -0.55
CA MET A 300 0.99 -19.71 0.40
C MET A 300 -0.23 -18.86 0.73
N TYR A 301 -0.33 -18.41 1.97
CA TYR A 301 -1.29 -17.41 2.43
C TYR A 301 -0.63 -16.42 3.40
N ASN A 302 -1.15 -15.21 3.46
CA ASN A 302 -0.88 -14.36 4.62
C ASN A 302 -1.73 -14.79 5.81
N LEU A 303 -1.44 -14.28 7.00
CA LEU A 303 -2.12 -14.64 8.25
C LEU A 303 -3.62 -14.35 8.19
N SER A 304 -4.04 -13.22 7.61
CA SER A 304 -5.45 -12.89 7.46
C SER A 304 -6.18 -13.88 6.55
N GLN A 305 -5.57 -14.23 5.41
CA GLN A 305 -6.06 -15.26 4.50
C GLN A 305 -6.10 -16.63 5.19
N PHE A 306 -5.08 -16.98 5.98
CA PHE A 306 -5.06 -18.20 6.78
C PHE A 306 -6.25 -18.25 7.73
N LEU A 307 -6.52 -17.21 8.52
CA LEU A 307 -7.66 -17.17 9.43
C LEU A 307 -9.00 -17.26 8.69
N TYR A 308 -9.15 -16.54 7.58
CA TYR A 308 -10.38 -16.57 6.79
C TYR A 308 -10.62 -17.94 6.13
N LYS A 309 -9.60 -18.50 5.47
CA LYS A 309 -9.69 -19.77 4.75
C LYS A 309 -9.78 -20.96 5.71
N SER A 310 -9.08 -20.92 6.85
CA SER A 310 -9.22 -21.95 7.88
C SER A 310 -10.65 -22.00 8.42
N ASN A 311 -11.29 -20.86 8.70
CA ASN A 311 -12.71 -20.80 9.06
C ASN A 311 -13.59 -21.49 8.01
N LYS A 312 -13.34 -21.25 6.71
CA LYS A 312 -14.08 -21.85 5.60
C LYS A 312 -13.86 -23.37 5.47
N HIS A 313 -12.63 -23.85 5.69
CA HIS A 313 -12.24 -25.21 5.32
C HIS A 313 -12.16 -26.20 6.50
N LEU A 314 -11.95 -25.72 7.72
CA LEU A 314 -11.73 -26.55 8.91
C LEU A 314 -12.91 -26.55 9.88
N PHE A 315 -13.80 -25.57 9.79
CA PHE A 315 -14.91 -25.39 10.73
C PHE A 315 -16.26 -25.66 10.06
N SER A 316 -17.18 -26.21 10.85
CA SER A 316 -18.59 -26.32 10.46
C SER A 316 -19.30 -24.98 10.68
N SER A 317 -20.45 -24.76 10.05
CA SER A 317 -21.23 -23.52 10.16
C SER A 317 -21.60 -23.12 11.60
N ASP A 318 -21.69 -24.10 12.49
CA ASP A 318 -22.20 -23.93 13.85
C ASP A 318 -21.08 -23.74 14.89
N GLU A 319 -19.81 -23.82 14.47
CA GLU A 319 -18.67 -23.61 15.36
C GLU A 319 -18.37 -22.11 15.51
N GLU A 320 -18.08 -21.69 16.74
CA GLU A 320 -17.66 -20.31 16.99
C GLU A 320 -16.28 -20.06 16.37
N VAL A 321 -16.22 -19.20 15.37
CA VAL A 321 -15.00 -18.80 14.68
C VAL A 321 -14.67 -17.34 14.91
N ILE A 322 -13.46 -16.94 14.52
CA ILE A 322 -13.08 -15.52 14.51
C ILE A 322 -13.91 -14.82 13.42
N ASP A 323 -14.62 -13.78 13.82
CA ASP A 323 -15.48 -12.98 12.96
C ASP A 323 -14.72 -12.42 11.74
N SER A 324 -15.32 -12.48 10.55
CA SER A 324 -14.66 -12.08 9.30
C SER A 324 -14.31 -10.59 9.27
N ASP A 325 -15.12 -9.72 9.88
CA ASP A 325 -14.84 -8.28 9.94
C ASP A 325 -13.67 -8.00 10.89
N LYS A 326 -13.51 -8.79 11.96
CA LYS A 326 -12.30 -8.72 12.81
C LYS A 326 -11.04 -9.11 12.05
N ILE A 327 -11.10 -10.18 11.25
CA ILE A 327 -9.96 -10.62 10.41
C ILE A 327 -9.61 -9.54 9.38
N LEU A 328 -10.63 -8.92 8.77
CA LEU A 328 -10.48 -7.85 7.79
C LEU A 328 -9.80 -6.61 8.39
N ARG A 329 -10.31 -6.13 9.53
CA ARG A 329 -9.74 -4.99 10.27
C ARG A 329 -8.29 -5.25 10.67
N PHE A 330 -8.00 -6.46 11.14
CA PHE A 330 -6.64 -6.87 11.47
C PHE A 330 -5.72 -6.85 10.24
N SER A 331 -6.20 -7.32 9.09
CA SER A 331 -5.41 -7.28 7.84
C SER A 331 -4.99 -5.86 7.49
N ARG A 332 -5.91 -4.89 7.61
CA ARG A 332 -5.64 -3.47 7.35
C ARG A 332 -4.60 -2.90 8.32
N LEU A 333 -4.75 -3.18 9.62
CA LEU A 333 -3.81 -2.72 10.64
C LEU A 333 -2.37 -3.20 10.39
N ILE A 334 -2.18 -4.48 10.05
CA ILE A 334 -0.84 -5.01 9.74
C ILE A 334 -0.25 -4.32 8.50
N GLN A 335 -1.09 -4.07 7.49
CA GLN A 335 -0.65 -3.40 6.27
C GLN A 335 -0.23 -1.96 6.59
N GLU A 336 -1.08 -1.19 7.26
CA GLU A 336 -0.76 0.20 7.66
C GLU A 336 0.53 0.27 8.50
N ASN A 337 0.75 -0.68 9.42
CA ASN A 337 1.93 -0.72 10.30
C ASN A 337 3.23 -1.15 9.61
N LYS A 338 3.16 -2.04 8.61
CA LYS A 338 4.35 -2.40 7.81
C LYS A 338 4.72 -1.31 6.82
N PHE A 339 3.75 -0.50 6.40
CA PHE A 339 3.95 0.66 5.52
C PHE A 339 4.16 1.99 6.27
N SER A 340 3.97 2.06 7.59
CA SER A 340 4.43 3.21 8.41
C SER A 340 5.95 3.22 8.61
N LYS A 341 6.62 2.08 8.32
CA LYS A 341 8.01 2.08 7.83
C LYS A 341 8.03 2.08 6.31
N LYS A 342 7.50 3.13 5.68
CA LYS A 342 8.01 3.54 4.38
C LYS A 342 9.55 3.54 4.57
N PRO A 343 10.36 2.80 3.77
CA PRO A 343 11.68 3.35 3.50
C PRO A 343 11.43 4.81 3.12
N LYS A 344 12.40 5.69 3.30
CA LYS A 344 12.41 6.85 2.40
C LYS A 344 12.57 6.30 0.96
N SER A 345 11.56 5.61 0.40
CA SER A 345 11.16 5.89 -0.94
C SER A 345 11.05 7.40 -0.92
N ARG A 346 11.72 8.02 -1.85
CA ARG A 346 11.40 9.39 -2.18
C ARG A 346 9.94 9.40 -2.67
N SER A 347 8.95 9.15 -1.81
CA SER A 347 7.77 9.99 -1.84
C SER A 347 8.34 11.35 -1.58
N ARG A 348 8.55 12.10 -2.67
CA ARG A 348 9.00 13.47 -2.58
C ARG A 348 8.08 14.12 -1.54
N VAL A 349 8.70 14.62 -0.48
CA VAL A 349 8.10 15.68 0.33
C VAL A 349 7.89 16.79 -0.69
N ILE A 350 6.65 17.00 -1.12
CA ILE A 350 6.38 17.99 -2.15
C ILE A 350 6.21 19.35 -1.49
N HIS A 351 5.41 19.50 -0.44
CA HIS A 351 5.43 20.71 0.38
C HIS A 351 5.09 20.39 1.85
N GLU A 352 6.10 20.24 2.72
CA GLU A 352 5.92 20.16 4.19
C GLU A 352 5.64 21.57 4.79
N GLU A 353 5.72 22.62 3.98
CA GLU A 353 5.56 24.03 4.35
C GLU A 353 4.64 24.74 3.33
N PHE A 354 3.97 25.82 3.78
CA PHE A 354 3.18 26.74 2.97
C PHE A 354 3.93 27.17 1.70
N TYR A 355 3.39 26.91 0.50
CA TYR A 355 3.96 27.42 -0.76
C TYR A 355 3.45 28.85 -1.01
N GLU A 356 4.33 29.84 -1.07
CA GLU A 356 3.94 31.23 -1.27
C GLU A 356 3.37 31.47 -2.67
N CYS A 357 2.18 32.05 -2.75
CA CYS A 357 1.53 32.44 -4.00
C CYS A 357 2.06 33.81 -4.43
N ASN A 358 2.75 33.87 -5.57
CA ASN A 358 3.30 35.11 -6.11
C ASN A 358 2.27 35.96 -6.88
N GLU A 359 1.06 35.45 -7.09
CA GLU A 359 -0.03 36.16 -7.79
C GLU A 359 -0.84 37.07 -6.87
N CYS A 360 -0.61 37.03 -5.55
CA CYS A 360 -1.28 37.93 -4.61
C CYS A 360 -0.44 38.24 -3.37
N ASP A 361 -0.68 39.42 -2.78
CA ASP A 361 -0.04 39.85 -1.53
C ASP A 361 -0.79 39.35 -0.27
N GLY A 362 -1.88 38.59 -0.45
CA GLY A 362 -2.75 38.12 0.64
C GLY A 362 -3.66 39.22 1.17
N ASN A 363 -4.13 39.06 2.41
CA ASN A 363 -4.93 40.08 3.08
C ASN A 363 -4.07 41.25 3.59
N ASN A 364 -4.71 42.33 4.09
CA ASN A 364 -4.01 43.51 4.62
C ASN A 364 -3.02 43.22 5.78
N ASP A 365 -3.07 42.03 6.37
CA ASP A 365 -2.18 41.58 7.44
C ASP A 365 -1.05 40.64 6.92
N GLY A 366 -0.96 40.41 5.61
CA GLY A 366 0.03 39.54 4.96
C GLY A 366 -0.25 38.04 5.11
N PHE A 367 -1.52 37.65 5.31
CA PHE A 367 -1.93 36.25 5.44
C PHE A 367 -2.79 35.78 4.26
N GLY A 368 -2.64 34.50 3.91
CA GLY A 368 -3.46 33.78 2.94
C GLY A 368 -2.87 33.70 1.52
N ASN A 369 -1.75 34.36 1.24
CA ASN A 369 -1.02 34.24 -0.03
C ASN A 369 -0.19 32.94 -0.10
N TYR A 370 -0.80 31.80 0.21
CA TYR A 370 -0.10 30.52 0.16
C TYR A 370 -1.01 29.38 -0.26
N VAL A 371 -0.38 28.28 -0.65
CA VAL A 371 -0.98 26.98 -0.96
C VAL A 371 -0.50 25.98 0.09
N ASP A 372 -1.41 25.44 0.90
CA ASP A 372 -1.09 24.47 1.96
C ASP A 372 -1.73 23.10 1.76
N TYR A 373 -2.66 22.97 0.80
CA TYR A 373 -3.29 21.72 0.45
C TYR A 373 -3.04 21.37 -1.03
N TRP A 374 -2.26 20.32 -1.24
CA TRP A 374 -1.94 19.78 -2.57
C TRP A 374 -2.63 18.45 -2.78
N THR A 375 -3.20 18.27 -3.97
CA THR A 375 -3.92 17.06 -4.38
C THR A 375 -3.33 16.54 -5.67
N GLU A 376 -3.28 15.22 -5.83
CA GLU A 376 -2.91 14.62 -7.10
C GLU A 376 -4.13 14.63 -8.03
N THR A 377 -4.02 15.37 -9.13
CA THR A 377 -5.08 15.59 -10.10
C THR A 377 -4.72 14.95 -11.42
N SER A 378 -5.66 14.22 -12.02
CA SER A 378 -5.47 13.62 -13.34
C SER A 378 -5.26 14.69 -14.41
N ILE A 379 -4.33 14.46 -15.32
CA ILE A 379 -4.09 15.34 -16.48
C ILE A 379 -4.36 14.59 -17.78
N ILE A 380 -4.90 15.30 -18.76
CA ILE A 380 -5.04 14.79 -20.13
C ILE A 380 -3.74 15.08 -20.86
N ASN A 381 -3.07 14.01 -21.29
CA ASN A 381 -1.78 14.12 -21.94
C ASN A 381 -1.92 14.02 -23.46
N GLU A 382 -1.69 15.13 -24.15
CA GLU A 382 -1.83 15.21 -25.61
C GLU A 382 -0.49 14.97 -26.34
N TYR A 383 0.58 14.62 -25.62
CA TYR A 383 1.83 14.23 -26.27
C TYR A 383 1.68 12.89 -27.02
N PRO A 384 2.30 12.74 -28.20
CA PRO A 384 2.35 11.46 -28.90
C PRO A 384 2.96 10.37 -28.01
N SER A 385 2.46 9.14 -28.10
CA SER A 385 2.92 7.99 -27.29
C SER A 385 4.42 7.68 -27.42
N SER A 386 5.08 8.17 -28.48
CA SER A 386 6.52 8.08 -28.70
C SER A 386 7.34 9.16 -27.97
N HIS A 387 6.71 10.17 -27.38
CA HIS A 387 7.37 11.30 -26.75
C HIS A 387 7.66 11.02 -25.26
N ARG A 388 8.80 11.49 -24.75
CA ARG A 388 9.22 11.24 -23.34
C ARG A 388 8.22 11.77 -22.29
N ASN A 389 7.41 12.76 -22.65
CA ASN A 389 6.40 13.36 -21.77
C ASN A 389 5.05 12.63 -21.83
N SER A 390 4.85 11.65 -22.71
CA SER A 390 3.58 10.89 -22.81
C SER A 390 3.32 9.97 -21.61
N LYS A 391 4.28 9.86 -20.70
CA LYS A 391 4.22 9.00 -19.51
C LYS A 391 3.46 9.62 -18.32
N PHE A 392 3.12 10.90 -18.40
CA PHE A 392 2.50 11.62 -17.30
C PHE A 392 0.98 11.54 -17.42
N ASP A 393 0.31 11.09 -16.37
CA ASP A 393 -1.14 10.90 -16.26
C ASP A 393 -1.74 11.68 -15.08
N SER A 394 -0.91 12.19 -14.16
CA SER A 394 -1.29 13.08 -13.07
C SER A 394 -0.27 14.23 -12.86
N ALA A 395 -0.70 15.27 -12.15
CA ALA A 395 0.14 16.33 -11.60
C ALA A 395 -0.39 16.76 -10.22
N TYR A 396 0.47 17.28 -9.34
CA TYR A 396 0.02 17.84 -8.08
C TYR A 396 -0.51 19.25 -8.29
N THR A 397 -1.68 19.54 -7.74
CA THR A 397 -2.33 20.84 -7.83
C THR A 397 -2.83 21.32 -6.48
N GLY A 398 -2.74 22.63 -6.25
CA GLY A 398 -3.33 23.29 -5.10
C GLY A 398 -3.82 24.69 -5.46
N ALA A 399 -4.79 25.21 -4.70
CA ALA A 399 -5.29 26.56 -4.89
C ALA A 399 -4.73 27.50 -3.82
N CYS A 400 -4.46 28.76 -4.17
CA CYS A 400 -4.11 29.76 -3.16
C CYS A 400 -5.30 30.07 -2.26
N GLU A 401 -5.10 30.03 -0.95
CA GLU A 401 -6.13 30.28 0.08
C GLU A 401 -6.76 31.68 0.00
N TRP A 402 -6.10 32.65 -0.64
CA TRP A 402 -6.60 34.02 -0.79
C TRP A 402 -7.20 34.32 -2.15
N CYS A 403 -6.43 34.15 -3.24
CA CYS A 403 -6.86 34.52 -4.59
C CYS A 403 -7.44 33.35 -5.39
N ASN A 404 -7.47 32.14 -4.84
CA ASN A 404 -7.94 30.92 -5.48
C ASN A 404 -7.22 30.57 -6.80
N THR A 405 -6.03 31.14 -7.03
CA THR A 405 -5.22 30.84 -8.22
C THR A 405 -4.74 29.40 -8.16
N LEU A 406 -4.88 28.68 -9.28
CA LEU A 406 -4.45 27.30 -9.42
C LEU A 406 -2.93 27.24 -9.52
N HIS A 407 -2.30 26.41 -8.70
CA HIS A 407 -0.87 26.13 -8.76
C HIS A 407 -0.70 24.67 -9.17
N ILE A 408 0.11 24.43 -10.20
CA ILE A 408 0.38 23.10 -10.74
C ILE A 408 1.86 22.80 -10.60
N GLU A 409 2.21 21.74 -9.88
CA GLU A 409 3.58 21.24 -9.87
C GLU A 409 3.83 20.42 -11.13
N CYS A 410 4.82 20.83 -11.92
CA CYS A 410 5.12 20.17 -13.16
C CYS A 410 5.62 18.73 -12.95
N PRO A 411 5.00 17.71 -13.56
CA PRO A 411 5.40 16.32 -13.38
C PRO A 411 6.79 16.02 -14.02
N CYS A 412 7.27 16.89 -14.91
CA CYS A 412 8.58 16.75 -15.54
C CYS A 412 9.72 17.40 -14.74
N CYS A 413 9.53 18.63 -14.25
CA CYS A 413 10.61 19.43 -13.68
C CYS A 413 10.40 19.88 -12.23
N HIS A 414 9.22 19.65 -11.67
CA HIS A 414 8.86 19.98 -10.27
C HIS A 414 8.80 21.46 -9.95
N SER A 415 8.93 22.34 -10.94
CA SER A 415 8.59 23.74 -10.78
C SER A 415 7.08 23.87 -10.66
N VAL A 416 6.63 24.74 -9.75
CA VAL A 416 5.24 25.12 -9.63
C VAL A 416 4.95 26.23 -10.64
N THR A 417 3.82 26.14 -11.32
CA THR A 417 3.32 27.14 -12.26
C THR A 417 1.98 27.64 -11.75
N ALA A 418 1.87 28.94 -11.52
CA ALA A 418 0.60 29.55 -11.15
C ALA A 418 -0.20 29.90 -12.42
N ILE A 419 -1.47 29.49 -12.46
CA ILE A 419 -2.38 29.73 -13.58
C ILE A 419 -3.61 30.45 -13.05
N ASN A 420 -3.72 31.73 -13.42
CA ASN A 420 -4.87 32.55 -13.11
C ASN A 420 -6.08 32.14 -13.97
N ILE A 421 -7.31 32.35 -13.47
CA ILE A 421 -8.53 32.10 -14.24
C ILE A 421 -8.59 32.86 -15.58
N HIS A 422 -7.91 34.00 -15.68
CA HIS A 422 -7.80 34.76 -16.94
C HIS A 422 -6.92 34.08 -18.00
N GLN A 423 -6.11 33.09 -17.61
CA GLN A 423 -5.24 32.31 -18.48
C GLN A 423 -5.82 30.92 -18.78
N TYR A 424 -7.05 30.66 -18.34
CA TYR A 424 -7.78 29.46 -18.76
C TYR A 424 -8.06 29.59 -20.25
N ASP A 425 -8.10 28.45 -20.94
CA ASP A 425 -8.20 28.36 -22.40
C ASP A 425 -7.00 29.01 -23.16
N GLU A 426 -5.89 29.32 -22.47
CA GLU A 426 -4.62 29.76 -23.07
C GLU A 426 -3.50 28.72 -22.83
N LYS A 427 -2.49 28.70 -23.71
CA LYS A 427 -1.30 27.85 -23.56
C LYS A 427 -0.33 28.51 -22.56
N VAL A 428 -0.17 27.95 -21.36
CA VAL A 428 0.72 28.47 -20.32
C VAL A 428 1.99 27.62 -20.23
N GLU A 429 3.15 28.22 -20.50
CA GLU A 429 4.43 27.52 -20.37
C GLU A 429 4.77 27.23 -18.90
N CYS A 430 5.28 26.04 -18.62
CA CYS A 430 5.79 25.71 -17.30
C CYS A 430 6.94 26.66 -16.89
N GLU A 431 6.83 27.28 -15.71
CA GLU A 431 7.83 28.22 -15.17
C GLU A 431 9.24 27.61 -15.00
N GLY A 432 9.33 26.27 -14.90
CA GLY A 432 10.60 25.56 -14.87
C GLY A 432 11.32 25.45 -16.21
N GLY A 433 10.72 25.94 -17.31
CA GLY A 433 11.30 25.93 -18.64
C GLY A 433 11.54 24.53 -19.23
N CYS A 434 10.75 23.55 -18.83
CA CYS A 434 10.92 22.15 -19.26
C CYS A 434 10.28 21.82 -20.62
N GLY A 435 9.61 22.80 -21.24
CA GLY A 435 8.93 22.68 -22.54
C GLY A 435 7.56 22.00 -22.48
N ILE A 436 7.00 21.78 -21.29
CA ILE A 436 5.59 21.43 -21.08
C ILE A 436 4.77 22.72 -21.05
N PHE A 437 3.64 22.68 -21.74
CA PHE A 437 2.61 23.71 -21.67
C PHE A 437 1.38 23.12 -21.01
N PHE A 438 0.81 23.86 -20.07
CA PHE A 438 -0.46 23.56 -19.44
C PHE A 438 -1.57 24.30 -20.20
N PHE A 439 -2.70 23.63 -20.37
CA PHE A 439 -3.92 24.22 -20.92
C PHE A 439 -5.08 23.81 -20.03
N ILE A 440 -5.81 24.78 -19.51
CA ILE A 440 -6.94 24.54 -18.59
C ILE A 440 -8.22 24.79 -19.36
N GLU A 441 -8.92 23.72 -19.72
CA GLU A 441 -10.18 23.80 -20.47
C GLU A 441 -11.33 24.03 -19.49
N SER A 442 -12.02 25.16 -19.65
CA SER A 442 -13.17 25.51 -18.80
C SER A 442 -14.47 24.87 -19.34
N ASP A 443 -15.24 24.15 -18.51
CA ASP A 443 -16.52 23.55 -18.94
C ASP A 443 -17.64 24.61 -19.00
N PRO A 444 -18.20 24.94 -20.18
CA PRO A 444 -19.24 25.97 -20.31
C PRO A 444 -20.64 25.52 -19.82
N SER A 445 -20.83 24.27 -19.37
CA SER A 445 -22.15 23.66 -19.21
C SER A 445 -22.78 23.72 -17.81
N HIS A 446 -22.08 24.20 -16.76
CA HIS A 446 -22.63 24.21 -15.40
C HIS A 446 -22.34 25.50 -14.62
N HIS A 447 -23.32 25.97 -13.83
CA HIS A 447 -23.20 27.13 -12.92
C HIS A 447 -22.28 26.90 -11.69
N ASN A 448 -21.30 25.99 -11.77
CA ASN A 448 -20.29 25.74 -10.74
C ASN A 448 -18.91 26.13 -11.27
N MET A 449 -18.20 27.02 -10.56
CA MET A 449 -16.88 27.55 -10.94
C MET A 449 -15.71 26.53 -10.88
N ASP A 450 -15.97 25.26 -10.55
CA ASP A 450 -14.91 24.33 -10.09
C ASP A 450 -14.66 23.11 -10.99
N ASN A 451 -15.27 23.02 -12.18
CA ASN A 451 -15.02 21.93 -13.12
C ASN A 451 -14.19 22.41 -14.32
N TYR A 452 -12.90 22.10 -14.31
CA TYR A 452 -11.97 22.32 -15.42
C TYR A 452 -11.14 21.07 -15.66
N GLU A 453 -10.70 20.86 -16.91
CA GLU A 453 -9.78 19.79 -17.26
C GLU A 453 -8.37 20.34 -17.46
N ILE A 454 -7.37 19.68 -16.87
CA ILE A 454 -5.96 20.06 -17.00
C ILE A 454 -5.34 19.23 -18.11
N LYS A 455 -4.83 19.91 -19.14
CA LYS A 455 -4.13 19.26 -20.26
C LYS A 455 -2.66 19.63 -20.27
N ILE A 456 -1.83 18.68 -20.70
CA ILE A 456 -0.45 18.96 -21.10
C ILE A 456 -0.30 18.77 -22.61
N ILE A 457 0.22 19.80 -23.26
CA ILE A 457 0.26 19.89 -24.72
C ILE A 457 1.70 20.05 -25.23
N ASP A 458 1.95 19.53 -26.42
CA ASP A 458 3.24 19.71 -27.11
C ASP A 458 3.29 21.11 -27.73
N HIS A 459 4.27 21.92 -27.34
CA HIS A 459 4.46 23.29 -27.87
C HIS A 459 4.72 23.35 -29.37
N ARG A 460 5.01 22.21 -30.00
CA ARG A 460 5.21 22.09 -31.45
C ARG A 460 3.93 21.75 -32.19
N ALA A 461 2.82 21.53 -31.49
CA ALA A 461 1.52 21.29 -32.10
C ALA A 461 0.94 22.62 -32.61
N GLU A 462 0.76 22.71 -33.93
CA GLU A 462 0.13 23.82 -34.66
C GLU A 462 -1.22 23.38 -35.23
N GLU A 463 -2.17 24.32 -35.32
CA GLU A 463 -3.46 24.07 -35.95
C GLU A 463 -3.31 24.00 -37.48
N CYS A 464 -3.79 22.91 -38.09
CA CYS A 464 -3.81 22.78 -39.54
C CYS A 464 -4.75 23.81 -40.17
N SER A 465 -4.22 24.72 -40.99
CA SER A 465 -5.02 25.73 -41.70
C SER A 465 -6.09 25.17 -42.64
N ALA A 466 -6.02 23.88 -43.00
CA ALA A 466 -6.95 23.23 -43.90
C ALA A 466 -8.08 22.46 -43.19
N CYS A 467 -7.83 21.87 -42.01
CA CYS A 467 -8.80 21.01 -41.32
C CYS A 467 -9.07 21.39 -39.86
N GLY A 468 -8.32 22.32 -39.28
CA GLY A 468 -8.45 22.73 -37.88
C GLY A 468 -7.90 21.71 -36.86
N GLU A 469 -7.32 20.60 -37.31
CA GLU A 469 -6.73 19.59 -36.41
C GLU A 469 -5.31 19.98 -36.02
N GLU A 470 -4.95 19.81 -34.74
CA GLU A 470 -3.59 20.03 -34.26
C GLU A 470 -2.61 18.96 -34.79
N TYR A 471 -1.44 19.39 -35.25
CA TYR A 471 -0.38 18.50 -35.73
C TYR A 471 1.00 19.07 -35.40
N ILE A 472 2.01 18.21 -35.30
CA ILE A 472 3.40 18.63 -35.09
C ILE A 472 4.07 18.82 -36.46
N ASP A 473 4.51 20.03 -36.79
CA ASP A 473 5.34 20.28 -37.98
C ASP A 473 6.76 19.73 -37.73
N ASP A 474 7.10 18.65 -38.43
CA ASP A 474 8.40 17.99 -38.38
C ASP A 474 9.47 18.68 -39.26
N GLY A 475 9.22 19.93 -39.65
CA GLY A 475 10.16 20.80 -40.38
C GLY A 475 10.03 20.69 -41.89
N GLY A 476 8.84 20.33 -42.39
CA GLY A 476 8.59 20.06 -43.80
C GLY A 476 7.47 20.87 -44.44
N ASN A 477 6.47 21.35 -43.68
CA ASN A 477 5.25 21.93 -44.26
C ASN A 477 4.75 23.14 -43.46
N THR A 478 4.72 24.30 -44.13
CA THR A 478 4.15 25.52 -43.57
C THR A 478 2.62 25.40 -43.41
N GLY A 479 2.16 25.15 -42.19
CA GLY A 479 0.76 25.36 -41.74
C GLY A 479 -0.30 24.35 -42.18
N VAL A 480 0.07 23.17 -42.70
CA VAL A 480 -0.88 22.10 -43.10
C VAL A 480 -0.40 20.73 -42.60
N CYS A 481 -1.27 19.97 -41.95
CA CYS A 481 -0.93 18.65 -41.41
C CYS A 481 -0.60 17.64 -42.51
N LYS A 482 0.18 16.61 -42.17
CA LYS A 482 0.65 15.58 -43.11
C LYS A 482 -0.48 14.92 -43.91
N LYS A 483 -1.62 14.66 -43.26
CA LYS A 483 -2.80 14.08 -43.92
C LYS A 483 -3.39 15.01 -44.98
N CYS A 484 -3.61 16.28 -44.64
CA CYS A 484 -4.09 17.27 -45.60
C CYS A 484 -3.06 17.51 -46.72
N ASN A 485 -1.76 17.50 -46.40
CA ASN A 485 -0.72 17.67 -47.41
C ASN A 485 -0.65 16.47 -48.38
N GLU A 486 -0.88 15.25 -47.91
CA GLU A 486 -1.00 14.05 -48.77
C GLU A 486 -2.27 14.09 -49.64
N GLU A 487 -3.37 14.64 -49.12
CA GLU A 487 -4.63 14.85 -49.88
C GLU A 487 -4.48 15.95 -50.96
N TYR A 488 -3.88 17.11 -50.63
CA TYR A 488 -3.65 18.20 -51.59
C TYR A 488 -2.44 17.99 -52.53
N GLY A 489 -1.50 17.12 -52.15
CA GLY A 489 -0.29 16.81 -52.93
C GLY A 489 -0.52 15.88 -54.13
N THR A 490 -1.72 15.33 -54.30
CA THR A 490 -2.06 14.42 -55.42
C THR A 490 -2.68 15.13 -56.64
N GLU A 491 -2.87 16.45 -56.59
CA GLU A 491 -3.34 17.27 -57.73
C GLU A 491 -2.24 18.08 -58.45
N ARG A 492 -0.97 17.64 -58.42
CA ARG A 492 0.11 18.24 -59.23
C ARG A 492 0.88 17.27 -60.09
#